data_AF-A0A7V3HB49-F1
#
_entry.id   AF-A0A7V3HB49-F1
#
_cell.length_a   1.000
_cell.length_b   1.000
_cell.length_c   1.000
_cell.angle_alpha   90.00
_cell.angle_beta   90.00
_cell.angle_gamma   90.00
#
_symmetry.space_group_name_H-M   'P 1'
#
loop_
_entity.id
_entity.type
_entity.pdbx_description
1 polymer ?
#
loop_
_entity_poly.entity_id
_entity_poly.type
_entity_poly.pdbx_seq_one_letter_code
_entity_poly.pdbx_strand_id
1 'polypeptide(L)'
;MPLTPLGSIAVDPAYHPYGAVVFVDGTYAGAPFQRLLVAQDTGGAIRRGPLRGDVFWGSGPEAGRAAEQMNGPAHWWTLLPRGAPIA
;
A
#
# COMPACT_ATOMS: atom_id res chain seq x y z
N MET A 1 -6.71 14.66 -1.91
CA MET A 1 -7.70 13.79 -1.25
C MET A 1 -7.12 13.40 0.11
N PRO A 2 -7.91 13.35 1.20
CA PRO A 2 -7.41 12.86 2.48
C PRO A 2 -7.10 11.36 2.42
N LEU A 3 -6.07 10.93 3.15
CA LEU A 3 -5.75 9.51 3.30
C LEU A 3 -6.71 8.84 4.29
N THR A 4 -7.03 7.59 4.03
CA THR A 4 -7.90 6.74 4.86
C THR A 4 -7.03 5.73 5.60
N PRO A 5 -7.02 5.72 6.95
CA PRO A 5 -6.28 4.72 7.73
C PRO A 5 -6.64 3.30 7.30
N LEU A 6 -5.63 2.47 7.03
CA LEU A 6 -5.74 1.10 6.53
C LEU A 6 -6.53 0.95 5.21
N GLY A 7 -6.77 2.06 4.50
CA GLY A 7 -7.41 2.12 3.18
C GLY A 7 -6.53 2.79 2.12
N SER A 8 -5.47 3.48 2.51
CA SER A 8 -4.52 4.15 1.62
C SER A 8 -3.14 3.53 1.71
N ILE A 9 -2.42 3.51 0.58
CA ILE A 9 -1.03 3.07 0.50
C ILE A 9 -0.22 4.07 -0.34
N ALA A 10 1.01 4.35 0.10
CA ALA A 10 2.00 5.03 -0.71
C ALA A 10 2.73 4.02 -1.61
N VAL A 11 2.89 4.34 -2.89
CA VAL A 11 3.47 3.43 -3.91
C VAL A 11 4.51 4.15 -4.77
N ASP A 12 5.17 3.41 -5.65
CA ASP A 12 5.90 3.98 -6.78
C ASP A 12 4.94 4.16 -7.99
N PRO A 13 4.64 5.41 -8.41
CA PRO A 13 3.66 5.68 -9.46
C PRO A 13 4.13 5.24 -10.85
N ALA A 14 5.42 4.93 -11.02
CA ALA A 14 5.92 4.35 -12.26
C ALA A 14 5.40 2.93 -12.50
N TYR A 15 4.97 2.24 -11.45
CA TYR A 15 4.49 0.85 -11.49
C TYR A 15 3.02 0.72 -11.07
N HIS A 16 2.56 1.59 -10.15
CA HIS A 16 1.20 1.57 -9.64
C HIS A 16 0.57 2.96 -9.80
N PRO A 17 -0.32 3.17 -10.79
CA PRO A 17 -0.95 4.46 -11.01
C PRO A 17 -1.69 4.96 -9.76
N TYR A 18 -1.70 6.27 -9.55
CA TYR A 18 -2.56 6.86 -8.52
C TYR A 18 -4.02 6.48 -8.74
N GLY A 19 -4.72 6.20 -7.65
CA GLY A 19 -6.10 5.72 -7.65
C GLY A 19 -6.24 4.22 -7.92
N ALA A 20 -5.17 3.51 -8.28
CA ALA A 20 -5.23 2.07 -8.45
C ALA A 20 -5.60 1.38 -7.13
N VAL A 21 -6.43 0.33 -7.25
CA VAL A 21 -6.76 -0.54 -6.13
C VAL A 21 -5.71 -1.64 -6.08
N VAL A 22 -5.08 -1.82 -4.93
CA VAL A 22 -4.02 -2.81 -4.71
C VAL A 22 -4.46 -3.75 -3.60
N PHE A 23 -4.49 -5.04 -3.88
CA PHE A 23 -4.60 -6.05 -2.83
C PHE A 23 -3.20 -6.36 -2.30
N VAL A 24 -3.02 -6.30 -0.99
CA VAL A 24 -1.76 -6.62 -0.29
C VAL A 24 -2.01 -7.82 0.61
N ASP A 25 -1.19 -8.84 0.47
CA ASP A 25 -1.16 -10.06 1.29
C ASP A 25 0.21 -10.20 1.94
N GLY A 26 0.25 -10.16 3.25
CA GLY A 26 1.47 -10.29 4.04
C GLY A 26 1.17 -10.68 5.47
N THR A 27 2.11 -10.37 6.37
CA THR A 27 2.01 -10.69 7.79
C THR A 27 2.33 -9.46 8.62
N TYR A 28 1.55 -9.21 9.66
CA TYR A 28 1.79 -8.15 10.64
C TYR A 28 1.61 -8.72 12.06
N ALA A 29 2.62 -8.53 12.92
CA ALA A 29 2.63 -9.02 14.30
C ALA A 29 2.27 -10.51 14.44
N GLY A 30 2.71 -11.35 13.49
CA GLY A 30 2.44 -12.80 13.48
C GLY A 30 1.05 -13.19 12.97
N ALA A 31 0.20 -12.24 12.60
CA ALA A 31 -1.12 -12.48 12.01
C ALA A 31 -1.16 -12.12 10.52
N PRO A 32 -2.00 -12.77 9.70
CA PRO A 32 -2.20 -12.38 8.31
C PRO A 32 -2.65 -10.91 8.19
N PHE A 33 -1.99 -10.17 7.30
CA PHE A 33 -2.37 -8.83 6.89
C PHE A 33 -2.84 -8.88 5.43
N GLN A 34 -4.15 -8.88 5.24
CA GLN A 34 -4.78 -8.93 3.92
C GLN A 34 -5.71 -7.73 3.75
N ARG A 35 -5.40 -6.82 2.84
CA ARG A 35 -6.14 -5.57 2.66
C ARG A 35 -6.22 -5.16 1.19
N LEU A 36 -7.39 -4.63 0.81
CA LEU A 36 -7.53 -3.80 -0.38
C LEU A 36 -7.24 -2.36 0.00
N LEU A 37 -6.31 -1.73 -0.70
CA LEU A 37 -5.82 -0.39 -0.46
C LEU A 37 -5.89 0.43 -1.75
N VAL A 38 -5.97 1.75 -1.63
CA VAL A 38 -5.93 2.67 -2.77
C VAL A 38 -4.58 3.37 -2.80
N ALA A 39 -3.91 3.34 -3.94
CA ALA A 39 -2.68 4.07 -4.20
C ALA A 39 -2.97 5.59 -4.23
N GLN A 40 -2.80 6.27 -3.10
CA GLN A 40 -3.19 7.68 -2.94
C GLN A 40 -2.03 8.60 -2.58
N ASP A 41 -0.84 8.05 -2.38
CA ASP A 41 0.34 8.79 -1.94
C ASP A 41 1.63 8.22 -2.54
N THR A 42 2.73 8.96 -2.36
CA THR A 42 4.10 8.50 -2.65
C THR A 42 5.06 9.02 -1.60
N GLY A 43 6.19 8.33 -1.44
CA GLY A 43 7.29 8.80 -0.61
C GLY A 43 8.61 8.67 -1.34
N GLY A 44 9.58 9.54 -1.04
CA GLY A 44 10.94 9.43 -1.59
C GLY A 44 11.58 8.07 -1.29
N ALA A 45 11.27 7.47 -0.14
CA ALA A 45 11.73 6.13 0.22
C ALA A 45 11.00 4.98 -0.51
N ILE A 46 9.86 5.25 -1.13
CA ILE A 46 8.97 4.25 -1.76
C ILE A 46 9.24 4.12 -3.26
N ARG A 47 9.71 5.19 -3.92
CA ARG A 47 10.06 5.20 -5.37
C ARG A 47 11.35 4.42 -5.67
N ARG A 48 11.33 3.12 -5.38
CA ARG A 48 12.48 2.20 -5.52
C ARG A 48 12.11 0.93 -6.27
N GLY A 49 10.88 0.77 -6.75
CA GLY A 49 10.47 -0.40 -7.53
C GLY A 49 9.04 -0.88 -7.33
N PRO A 50 8.63 -1.91 -8.11
CA PRO A 50 7.27 -2.46 -8.19
C PRO A 50 6.93 -3.42 -7.05
N LEU A 51 7.73 -3.52 -5.99
CA LEU A 51 7.47 -4.35 -4.80
C LEU A 51 7.70 -3.58 -3.47
N ARG A 52 7.43 -2.25 -3.45
CA ARG A 52 7.61 -1.39 -2.26
C ARG A 52 6.40 -0.48 -2.03
N GLY A 53 5.80 -0.58 -0.86
CA GLY A 53 4.72 0.31 -0.43
C GLY A 53 4.76 0.62 1.06
N ASP A 54 4.03 1.65 1.46
CA ASP A 54 3.87 2.05 2.85
C ASP A 54 2.38 2.28 3.15
N VAL A 55 1.82 1.46 4.05
CA VAL A 55 0.40 1.49 4.38
C VAL A 55 0.16 2.63 5.34
N PHE A 56 -0.82 3.48 5.04
CA PHE A 56 -1.18 4.55 5.95
C PHE A 56 -1.97 3.98 7.14
N TRP A 57 -1.36 3.93 8.33
CA TRP A 57 -2.01 3.42 9.56
C TRP A 57 -2.91 4.44 10.26
N GLY A 58 -2.93 5.69 9.79
CA GLY A 58 -3.58 6.81 10.46
C GLY A 58 -2.59 7.75 11.12
N SER A 59 -3.09 8.60 12.02
CA SER A 59 -2.32 9.64 12.69
C SER A 59 -2.22 9.38 14.19
N GLY A 60 -1.12 9.82 14.80
CA GLY A 60 -0.89 9.75 16.24
C GLY A 60 0.09 8.64 16.65
N PRO A 61 0.47 8.60 17.94
CA PRO A 61 1.55 7.74 18.42
C PRO A 61 1.29 6.23 18.26
N GLU A 62 0.03 5.80 18.29
CA GLU A 62 -0.33 4.39 18.14
C GLU A 62 -0.20 3.93 16.68
N ALA A 63 -0.69 4.76 15.74
CA ALA A 63 -0.54 4.51 14.31
C ALA A 63 0.92 4.51 13.89
N GLY A 64 1.74 5.43 14.42
CA GLY A 64 3.18 5.46 14.19
C GLY A 64 3.87 4.17 14.64
N ARG A 65 3.60 3.71 15.87
CA ARG A 65 4.15 2.44 16.39
C ARG A 65 3.73 1.23 15.56
N ALA A 66 2.50 1.22 15.05
CA ALA A 66 2.03 0.14 14.19
C ALA A 66 2.71 0.16 12.82
N ALA A 67 2.85 1.35 12.22
CA ALA A 67 3.55 1.53 10.95
C ALA A 67 5.03 1.11 11.04
N GLU A 68 5.73 1.49 12.11
CA GLU A 68 7.15 1.13 12.32
C GLU A 68 7.36 -0.40 12.43
N GLN A 69 6.39 -1.13 12.97
CA GLN A 69 6.44 -2.59 13.06
C GLN A 69 6.16 -3.28 11.72
N MET A 70 5.58 -2.57 10.76
CA MET A 70 5.26 -3.12 9.44
C MET A 70 6.49 -3.12 8.54
N ASN A 71 7.34 -4.14 8.71
CA ASN A 71 8.53 -4.34 7.91
C ASN A 71 8.70 -5.82 7.55
N GLY A 72 8.08 -6.24 6.46
CA GLY A 72 8.12 -7.62 6.01
C GLY A 72 7.83 -7.77 4.53
N PRO A 73 8.13 -8.95 3.96
CA PRO A 73 7.74 -9.27 2.60
C PRO A 73 6.22 -9.32 2.49
N ALA A 74 5.71 -8.92 1.33
CA ALA A 74 4.30 -9.02 0.97
C ALA A 74 4.17 -9.38 -0.51
N HIS A 75 3.08 -10.06 -0.84
CA HIS A 75 2.58 -10.15 -2.19
C HIS A 75 1.54 -9.07 -2.43
N TRP A 76 1.45 -8.64 -3.66
CA TRP A 76 0.45 -7.65 -4.03
C TRP A 76 0.02 -7.76 -5.48
N TRP A 77 -1.21 -7.31 -5.71
CA TRP A 77 -1.88 -7.35 -7.00
C TRP A 77 -2.52 -6.00 -7.24
N THR A 78 -2.21 -5.38 -8.38
CA THR A 78 -2.94 -4.19 -8.83
C THR A 78 -4.18 -4.63 -9.59
N LEU A 79 -5.35 -4.23 -9.10
CA LEU A 79 -6.62 -4.52 -9.70
C LEU A 79 -6.87 -3.52 -10.83
N LEU A 80 -7.08 -4.05 -12.03
CA LEU A 80 -7.46 -3.27 -13.19
C LEU A 80 -8.96 -3.40 -13.43
N PRO A 81 -9.63 -2.33 -13.90
CA PRO A 81 -10.99 -2.43 -14.39
C PRO A 81 -11.10 -3.52 -15.47
N ARG A 82 -12.22 -4.24 -15.49
CA ARG A 82 -12.46 -5.25 -16.52
C ARG A 82 -12.44 -4.60 -17.91
N GLY A 83 -11.57 -5.09 -18.79
CA GLY A 83 -11.40 -4.54 -20.13
C GLY A 83 -10.41 -3.38 -20.25
N ALA A 84 -9.75 -2.99 -19.14
CA ALA A 84 -8.60 -2.09 -19.22
C ALA A 84 -7.46 -2.76 -20.03
N PRO A 85 -6.76 -2.01 -20.89
CA PRO A 85 -5.61 -2.52 -21.60
C PRO A 85 -4.50 -2.87 -20.58
N ILE A 86 -3.93 -4.07 -20.73
CA ILE A 86 -2.70 -4.46 -20.04
C ILE A 86 -1.56 -4.14 -21.01
N ALA A 87 -0.72 -3.17 -20.65
CA ALA A 87 0.44 -2.76 -21.43
C ALA A 87 1.69 -3.55 -21.02
#